data_AF-A0A182I5E8-F1
#
_entry.id   AF-A0A182I5E8-F1
#
_cell.length_a   1.000
_cell.length_b   1.000
_cell.length_c   1.000
_cell.angle_alpha   90.00
_cell.angle_beta   90.00
_cell.angle_gamma   90.00
#
_symmetry.space_group_name_H-M   'P 1'
#
loop_
_entity.id
_entity.type
_entity.pdbx_description
1 polymer ?
#
loop_
_entity_poly.entity_id
_entity_poly.type
_entity_poly.pdbx_seq_one_letter_code
_entity_poly.pdbx_strand_id
1 'polypeptide(L)'
;MFQQSQKEHSDGRLQLRDILSVPMQRILKYHLLLDKLVQETVPTHDDFRGLERAKEAMVDVAQYSNEVKRDSEHLIVIQKVKESISDLNLPNGNNLEQYGRLLLDGDLNIKAHEDQKMKHRYAFVFEKVMILVKNSNTKIGEAQYSFREAHNLLDYRIEILNSRRTLGRDGRLKYSLLLARKTQATAFTLYMKTEEEREKWKRAFETAMETLEPVGCKNTDHKFVIHTFDTPVICRHCSKFLKGKIHQGYRCKVCEIVVHRGCISSTGRCKQLQQTPPPVCDRLLSEFNWFVGTMNRDSATQRLENKKIGTYLLRVRPQGASHESETIYALSLKLDFSQKSMYGQQ
;
A
#
# COMPACT_ATOMS: atom_id res chain seq x y z
N MET A 1 1.95 11.03 40.96
CA MET A 1 1.27 11.64 39.79
C MET A 1 0.44 10.62 39.00
N PHE A 2 1.02 9.55 38.42
CA PHE A 2 0.28 8.60 37.57
C PHE A 2 -0.85 7.81 38.29
N GLN A 3 -0.58 7.34 39.50
CA GLN A 3 -1.59 6.65 40.34
C GLN A 3 -2.67 7.60 40.89
N GLN A 4 -2.37 8.89 40.98
CA GLN A 4 -3.30 9.91 41.47
C GLN A 4 -4.38 10.20 40.41
N SER A 5 -3.96 10.39 39.15
CA SER A 5 -4.87 10.60 38.02
C SER A 5 -5.76 9.38 37.72
N GLN A 6 -5.27 8.15 37.95
CA GLN A 6 -6.09 6.93 37.80
C GLN A 6 -7.20 6.82 38.86
N LYS A 7 -6.91 7.22 40.10
CA LYS A 7 -7.90 7.30 41.18
C LYS A 7 -8.94 8.38 40.92
N GLU A 8 -8.53 9.55 40.43
CA GLU A 8 -9.41 10.68 40.14
C GLU A 8 -10.40 10.42 38.99
N HIS A 9 -10.01 9.66 37.96
CA HIS A 9 -10.85 9.49 36.76
C HIS A 9 -11.66 8.20 36.67
N SER A 10 -11.30 7.16 37.43
CA SER A 10 -11.93 5.84 37.31
C SER A 10 -12.19 5.13 38.63
N ASP A 11 -11.98 5.82 39.76
CA ASP A 11 -12.09 5.26 41.11
C ASP A 11 -11.21 4.01 41.30
N GLY A 12 -10.10 3.94 40.54
CA GLY A 12 -9.20 2.77 40.51
C GLY A 12 -9.72 1.53 39.78
N ARG A 13 -10.90 1.60 39.14
CA ARG A 13 -11.52 0.44 38.46
C ARG A 13 -10.98 0.16 37.06
N LEU A 14 -10.40 1.15 36.39
CA LEU A 14 -9.88 1.00 35.03
C LEU A 14 -8.44 1.48 34.97
N GLN A 15 -7.53 0.60 34.57
CA GLN A 15 -6.14 0.99 34.38
C GLN A 15 -6.03 1.78 33.06
N LEU A 16 -5.04 2.67 32.96
CA LEU A 16 -4.81 3.44 31.73
C LEU A 16 -4.63 2.51 30.51
N ARG A 17 -3.99 1.35 30.70
CA ARG A 17 -3.85 0.32 29.67
C ARG A 17 -5.21 -0.10 29.08
N ASP A 18 -6.22 -0.24 29.93
CA ASP A 18 -7.57 -0.63 29.54
C ASP A 18 -8.22 0.50 28.71
N ILE A 19 -8.08 1.75 29.17
CA ILE A 19 -8.60 2.95 28.49
C ILE A 19 -7.96 3.12 27.10
N LEU A 20 -6.65 2.91 26.97
CA LEU A 20 -5.92 3.03 25.70
C LEU A 20 -6.39 2.02 24.64
N SER A 21 -6.99 0.90 25.06
CA SER A 21 -7.54 -0.11 24.14
C SER A 21 -8.94 0.22 23.64
N VAL A 22 -9.69 1.09 24.34
CA VAL A 22 -11.09 1.40 24.06
C VAL A 22 -11.33 1.98 22.65
N PRO A 23 -10.54 2.93 22.12
CA PRO A 23 -10.75 3.47 20.78
C PRO A 23 -10.73 2.39 19.70
N MET A 24 -9.79 1.44 19.82
CA MET A 24 -9.68 0.30 18.90
C MET A 24 -10.87 -0.66 19.05
N GLN A 25 -11.36 -0.90 20.27
CA GLN A 25 -12.59 -1.69 20.47
C GLN A 25 -13.83 -0.99 19.91
N ARG A 26 -13.87 0.35 19.96
CA ARG A 26 -15.02 1.14 19.53
C ARG A 26 -15.13 1.20 18.00
N ILE A 27 -14.02 1.43 17.31
CA ILE A 27 -14.03 1.56 15.84
C ILE A 27 -14.51 0.27 15.15
N LEU A 28 -14.21 -0.89 15.73
CA LEU A 28 -14.65 -2.20 15.26
C LEU A 28 -16.13 -2.53 15.59
N LYS A 29 -16.85 -1.66 16.31
CA LYS A 29 -18.28 -1.87 16.63
C LYS A 29 -19.21 -1.10 15.70
N TYR A 30 -18.74 -0.05 15.03
CA TYR A 30 -19.61 0.80 14.20
C TYR A 30 -20.27 0.02 13.05
N HIS A 31 -19.52 -0.84 12.37
CA HIS A 31 -20.09 -1.64 11.28
C HIS A 31 -21.19 -2.61 11.77
N LEU A 32 -21.08 -3.12 13.01
CA LEU A 32 -22.11 -4.00 13.61
C LEU A 32 -23.38 -3.22 13.96
N LEU A 33 -23.24 -2.00 14.48
CA LEU A 33 -24.37 -1.13 14.79
C LEU A 33 -25.10 -0.69 13.51
N LEU A 34 -24.35 -0.30 12.48
CA LEU A 34 -24.91 0.07 11.18
C LEU A 34 -25.56 -1.14 10.50
N ASP A 35 -24.98 -2.34 10.62
CA ASP A 35 -25.60 -3.56 10.08
C ASP A 35 -26.97 -3.84 10.69
N LYS A 36 -27.10 -3.74 12.03
CA LYS A 36 -28.40 -3.84 12.70
C LYS A 36 -29.36 -2.75 12.23
N LEU A 37 -28.91 -1.51 12.13
CA LEU A 37 -29.76 -0.40 11.70
C LEU A 37 -30.28 -0.59 10.27
N VAL A 38 -29.44 -1.12 9.36
CA VAL A 38 -29.85 -1.46 7.98
C VAL A 38 -30.88 -2.59 7.98
N GLN A 39 -30.73 -3.62 8.82
CA GLN A 39 -31.68 -4.73 8.91
C GLN A 39 -33.07 -4.29 9.39
N GLU A 40 -33.13 -3.31 10.28
CA GLU A 40 -34.39 -2.75 10.81
C GLU A 40 -34.99 -1.65 9.93
N THR A 41 -34.25 -1.15 8.93
CA THR A 41 -34.71 -0.08 8.03
C THR A 41 -35.33 -0.66 6.76
N VAL A 42 -36.53 -0.20 6.41
CA VAL A 42 -37.22 -0.66 5.19
C VAL A 42 -36.45 -0.19 3.93
N PRO A 43 -36.29 -1.02 2.89
CA PRO A 43 -35.55 -0.64 1.67
C PRO A 43 -36.09 0.59 0.91
N THR A 44 -37.36 0.95 1.13
CA THR A 44 -38.00 2.12 0.53
C THR A 44 -37.75 3.42 1.30
N HIS A 45 -37.13 3.35 2.48
CA HIS A 45 -36.82 4.53 3.30
C HIS A 45 -35.68 5.34 2.69
N ASP A 46 -35.77 6.67 2.74
CA ASP A 46 -34.79 7.58 2.12
C ASP A 46 -33.35 7.33 2.62
N ASP A 47 -33.20 7.05 3.92
CA ASP A 47 -31.90 6.79 4.53
C ASP A 47 -31.29 5.41 4.23
N PHE A 48 -32.07 4.44 3.71
CA PHE A 48 -31.61 3.05 3.55
C PHE A 48 -30.32 2.97 2.73
N ARG A 49 -30.28 3.65 1.57
CA ARG A 49 -29.10 3.68 0.69
C ARG A 49 -27.91 4.42 1.29
N GLY A 50 -28.15 5.37 2.19
CA GLY A 50 -27.11 6.08 2.94
C GLY A 50 -26.49 5.17 4.00
N LEU A 51 -27.34 4.45 4.74
CA LEU A 51 -26.96 3.50 5.78
C LEU A 51 -26.17 2.31 5.22
N GLU A 52 -26.57 1.75 4.07
CA GLU A 52 -25.79 0.70 3.40
C GLU A 52 -24.39 1.17 3.03
N ARG A 53 -24.27 2.37 2.45
CA ARG A 53 -22.96 2.96 2.10
C ARG A 53 -22.11 3.24 3.35
N ALA A 54 -22.72 3.75 4.42
CA ALA A 54 -22.03 3.98 5.68
C ALA A 54 -21.53 2.66 6.31
N LYS A 55 -22.37 1.61 6.30
CA LYS A 55 -22.00 0.26 6.73
C LYS A 55 -20.80 -0.24 5.94
N GLU A 56 -20.84 -0.15 4.60
CA GLU A 56 -19.74 -0.59 3.74
C GLU A 56 -18.44 0.15 4.05
N ALA A 57 -18.50 1.47 4.22
CA ALA A 57 -17.34 2.28 4.61
C ALA A 57 -16.76 1.85 5.97
N MET A 58 -17.60 1.54 6.96
CA MET A 58 -17.14 1.08 8.28
C MET A 58 -16.59 -0.34 8.26
N VAL A 59 -17.10 -1.22 7.39
CA VAL A 59 -16.47 -2.53 7.14
C VAL A 59 -15.08 -2.33 6.53
N ASP A 60 -14.93 -1.39 5.60
CA ASP A 60 -13.63 -1.11 4.97
C ASP A 60 -12.59 -0.59 5.97
N VAL A 61 -12.99 0.30 6.89
CA VAL A 61 -12.14 0.79 8.00
C VAL A 61 -11.74 -0.35 8.94
N ALA A 62 -12.68 -1.23 9.31
CA ALA A 62 -12.37 -2.38 10.16
C ALA A 62 -11.35 -3.33 9.50
N GLN A 63 -11.53 -3.62 8.21
CA GLN A 63 -10.60 -4.44 7.44
C GLN A 63 -9.23 -3.77 7.29
N TYR A 64 -9.19 -2.45 7.07
CA TYR A 64 -7.95 -1.68 7.04
C TYR A 64 -7.17 -1.81 8.35
N SER A 65 -7.85 -1.64 9.49
CA SER A 65 -7.23 -1.76 10.81
C SER A 65 -6.66 -3.16 11.08
N ASN A 66 -7.39 -4.20 10.68
CA ASN A 66 -6.92 -5.59 10.78
C ASN A 66 -5.66 -5.84 9.95
N GLU A 67 -5.59 -5.29 8.74
CA GLU A 67 -4.40 -5.43 7.88
C GLU A 67 -3.21 -4.66 8.43
N VAL A 68 -3.42 -3.45 8.96
CA VAL A 68 -2.37 -2.65 9.61
C VAL A 68 -1.78 -3.40 10.81
N LYS A 69 -2.62 -4.09 11.59
CA LYS A 69 -2.16 -4.97 12.68
C LYS A 69 -1.31 -6.12 12.13
N ARG A 70 -1.80 -6.84 11.11
CA ARG A 70 -1.09 -7.98 10.50
C ARG A 70 0.27 -7.56 9.95
N ASP A 71 0.33 -6.45 9.22
CA ASP A 71 1.59 -5.94 8.69
C ASP A 71 2.54 -5.46 9.80
N SER A 72 2.01 -4.95 10.92
CA SER A 72 2.86 -4.61 12.08
C SER A 72 3.50 -5.86 12.69
N GLU A 73 2.80 -6.99 12.73
CA GLU A 73 3.37 -8.28 13.16
C GLU A 73 4.43 -8.77 12.15
N HIS A 74 4.19 -8.62 10.85
CA HIS A 74 5.16 -8.96 9.81
C HIS A 74 6.44 -8.11 9.91
N LEU A 75 6.32 -6.80 10.14
CA LEU A 75 7.47 -5.91 10.29
C LEU A 75 8.39 -6.34 11.46
N ILE A 76 7.81 -6.84 12.56
CA ILE A 76 8.59 -7.39 13.68
C ILE A 76 9.36 -8.65 13.24
N VAL A 77 8.76 -9.53 12.43
CA VAL A 77 9.44 -10.72 11.88
C VAL A 77 10.58 -10.31 10.95
N ILE A 78 10.32 -9.34 10.06
CA ILE A 78 11.33 -8.80 9.13
C ILE A 78 12.53 -8.23 9.90
N GLN A 79 12.28 -7.49 10.98
CA GLN A 79 13.34 -6.93 11.82
C GLN A 79 14.16 -8.04 12.50
N LYS A 80 13.52 -9.09 13.01
CA LYS A 80 14.24 -10.26 13.56
C LYS A 80 15.09 -10.98 12.52
N VAL A 81 14.61 -11.11 11.28
CA VAL A 81 15.38 -11.69 10.17
C VAL A 81 16.58 -10.79 9.81
N LYS A 82 16.41 -9.47 9.84
CA LYS A 82 17.50 -8.53 9.62
C LYS A 82 18.59 -8.67 10.68
N GLU A 83 18.21 -8.80 11.94
CA GLU A 83 19.15 -8.97 13.07
C GLU A 83 19.85 -10.33 13.05
N SER A 84 19.21 -11.37 12.50
CA SER A 84 19.79 -12.72 12.46
C SER A 84 20.82 -12.93 11.34
N ILE A 85 20.94 -12.01 10.37
CA ILE A 85 21.85 -12.12 9.22
C ILE A 85 23.03 -11.14 9.37
N SER A 86 24.24 -11.66 9.47
CA SER A 86 25.48 -10.86 9.40
C SER A 86 25.83 -10.46 7.98
N ASP A 87 26.52 -9.33 7.84
CA ASP A 87 27.12 -8.86 6.57
C ASP A 87 26.12 -8.73 5.42
N LEU A 88 24.86 -8.38 5.75
CA LEU A 88 23.82 -8.17 4.77
C LEU A 88 24.28 -7.09 3.77
N ASN A 89 24.26 -7.42 2.49
CA ASN A 89 24.62 -6.50 1.42
C ASN A 89 23.62 -6.65 0.26
N LEU A 90 22.62 -5.77 0.25
CA LEU A 90 21.54 -5.80 -0.74
C LEU A 90 21.65 -4.63 -1.73
N PRO A 91 21.21 -4.80 -2.99
CA PRO A 91 21.42 -3.82 -4.06
C PRO A 91 20.88 -2.41 -3.78
N ASN A 92 19.82 -2.31 -2.98
CA ASN A 92 19.15 -1.04 -2.64
C ASN A 92 19.26 -0.73 -1.13
N GLY A 93 20.30 -1.25 -0.47
CA GLY A 93 20.54 -1.09 0.95
C GLY A 93 19.83 -2.13 1.82
N ASN A 94 20.20 -2.13 3.10
CA ASN A 94 19.89 -3.21 4.05
C ASN A 94 18.53 -3.08 4.75
N ASN A 95 17.65 -2.23 4.24
CA ASN A 95 16.28 -2.19 4.76
C ASN A 95 15.47 -3.33 4.13
N LEU A 96 15.15 -4.37 4.90
CA LEU A 96 14.39 -5.51 4.39
C LEU A 96 12.93 -5.17 4.06
N GLU A 97 12.36 -4.14 4.70
CA GLU A 97 10.97 -3.73 4.52
C GLU A 97 10.67 -3.31 3.07
N GLN A 98 11.66 -2.76 2.36
CA GLN A 98 11.50 -2.34 0.96
C GLN A 98 11.31 -3.52 0.00
N TYR A 99 11.75 -4.72 0.41
CA TYR A 99 11.63 -5.95 -0.36
C TYR A 99 10.31 -6.68 -0.10
N GLY A 100 9.49 -6.17 0.83
CA GLY A 100 8.13 -6.61 1.09
C GLY A 100 8.01 -7.65 2.20
N ARG A 101 6.91 -8.41 2.16
CA ARG A 101 6.64 -9.46 3.14
C ARG A 101 7.55 -10.66 2.93
N LEU A 102 7.93 -11.33 4.02
CA LEU A 102 8.53 -12.66 3.98
C LEU A 102 7.44 -13.69 3.61
N LEU A 103 7.65 -14.41 2.52
CA LEU A 103 6.71 -15.41 2.00
C LEU A 103 7.06 -16.82 2.46
N LEU A 104 8.36 -17.14 2.50
CA LEU A 104 8.85 -18.46 2.87
C LEU A 104 10.32 -18.40 3.29
N ASP A 105 10.69 -19.24 4.24
CA ASP A 105 12.06 -19.49 4.67
C ASP A 105 12.32 -20.99 4.82
N GLY A 106 13.57 -21.42 4.63
CA GLY A 106 13.96 -22.81 4.82
C GLY A 106 15.25 -23.25 4.12
N ASP A 107 15.63 -24.50 4.37
CA ASP A 107 16.80 -25.12 3.75
C ASP A 107 16.57 -25.47 2.27
N LEU A 108 17.55 -25.15 1.43
CA LEU A 108 17.56 -25.44 0.01
C LEU A 108 18.92 -25.94 -0.47
N ASN A 109 18.89 -26.89 -1.41
CA ASN A 109 20.06 -27.31 -2.16
C ASN A 109 20.03 -26.62 -3.52
N ILE A 110 21.06 -25.82 -3.81
CA ILE A 110 21.10 -24.94 -4.99
C ILE A 110 22.28 -25.32 -5.86
N LYS A 111 22.04 -25.50 -7.15
CA LYS A 111 23.07 -25.76 -8.16
C LYS A 111 23.00 -24.68 -9.23
N ALA A 112 24.05 -23.87 -9.33
CA ALA A 112 24.21 -22.93 -10.42
C ALA A 112 24.65 -23.69 -11.68
N HIS A 113 24.12 -23.31 -12.85
CA HIS A 113 24.46 -23.98 -14.11
C HIS A 113 25.93 -23.77 -14.52
N GLU A 114 26.55 -22.68 -14.07
CA GLU A 114 27.97 -22.32 -14.34
C GLU A 114 28.97 -23.14 -13.50
N ASP A 115 28.68 -23.32 -12.20
CA ASP A 115 29.60 -23.96 -11.24
C ASP A 115 29.36 -25.49 -11.16
N GLN A 116 28.16 -25.96 -11.56
CA GLN A 116 27.70 -27.37 -11.45
C GLN A 116 27.87 -28.01 -10.05
N LYS A 117 28.30 -27.24 -9.04
CA LYS A 117 28.48 -27.68 -7.66
C LYS A 117 27.20 -27.43 -6.87
N MET A 118 26.76 -28.47 -6.17
CA MET A 118 25.63 -28.35 -5.24
C MET A 118 26.07 -27.60 -3.98
N LYS A 119 25.33 -26.54 -3.63
CA LYS A 119 25.54 -25.74 -2.43
C LYS A 119 24.32 -25.88 -1.52
N HIS A 120 24.55 -26.32 -0.28
CA HIS A 120 23.52 -26.28 0.77
C HIS A 120 23.46 -24.86 1.36
N ARG A 121 22.27 -24.27 1.35
CA ARG A 121 21.99 -22.89 1.80
C ARG A 121 20.65 -22.84 2.52
N TYR A 122 20.51 -21.89 3.42
CA TYR A 122 19.22 -21.49 3.94
C TYR A 122 18.75 -20.27 3.15
N ALA A 123 17.47 -20.19 2.82
CA ALA A 123 16.94 -19.14 1.96
C ALA A 123 15.77 -18.41 2.63
N PHE A 124 15.73 -17.09 2.47
CA PHE A 124 14.59 -16.24 2.82
C PHE A 124 14.00 -15.66 1.53
N VAL A 125 12.73 -15.92 1.26
CA VAL A 125 12.00 -15.44 0.08
C VAL A 125 11.06 -14.32 0.49
N PHE A 126 11.39 -13.11 0.07
CA PHE A 126 10.53 -11.94 0.17
C PHE A 126 9.77 -11.72 -1.14
N GLU A 127 8.78 -10.82 -1.13
CA GLU A 127 8.01 -10.47 -2.33
C GLU A 127 8.89 -9.99 -3.50
N LYS A 128 10.00 -9.29 -3.25
CA LYS A 128 10.91 -8.77 -4.31
C LYS A 128 12.25 -9.51 -4.44
N VAL A 129 12.75 -10.16 -3.39
CA VAL A 129 14.12 -10.69 -3.35
C VAL A 129 14.16 -12.05 -2.67
N MET A 130 15.02 -12.93 -3.17
CA MET A 130 15.43 -14.15 -2.47
C MET A 130 16.84 -13.95 -1.91
N ILE A 131 17.01 -14.14 -0.61
CA ILE A 131 18.27 -14.00 0.10
C ILE A 131 18.79 -15.39 0.46
N LEU A 132 20.02 -15.70 0.04
CA LEU A 132 20.70 -16.94 0.36
C LEU A 132 21.73 -16.71 1.45
N VAL A 133 21.64 -17.52 2.51
CA VAL A 133 22.52 -17.45 3.66
C VAL A 133 23.13 -18.81 3.98
N LYS A 134 24.16 -18.79 4.81
CA LYS A 134 24.81 -19.99 5.35
C LYS A 134 24.85 -19.88 6.87
N ASN A 135 24.62 -20.96 7.60
CA ASN A 135 24.70 -20.93 9.06
C ASN A 135 26.05 -20.36 9.50
N SER A 136 26.00 -19.41 10.43
CA SER A 136 27.20 -18.83 11.00
C SER A 136 27.77 -19.76 12.06
N ASN A 137 29.08 -19.98 12.05
CA ASN A 137 29.77 -20.79 13.06
C ASN A 137 30.30 -19.96 14.23
N THR A 138 30.21 -18.62 14.16
CA THR A 138 30.69 -17.73 15.20
C THR A 138 29.68 -17.64 16.34
N LYS A 139 29.99 -18.26 17.48
CA LYS A 139 29.20 -18.17 18.73
C LYS A 139 29.26 -16.79 19.42
N ILE A 140 29.71 -15.76 18.72
CA ILE A 140 30.01 -14.44 19.28
C ILE A 140 29.15 -13.44 18.50
N GLY A 141 27.91 -13.23 18.96
CA GLY A 141 26.94 -12.32 18.37
C GLY A 141 25.61 -12.99 18.04
N GLU A 142 24.52 -12.24 18.16
CA GLU A 142 23.13 -12.67 17.94
C GLU A 142 22.83 -13.14 16.49
N ALA A 143 23.78 -12.98 15.56
CA ALA A 143 23.63 -13.34 14.16
C ALA A 143 23.81 -14.86 13.92
N GLN A 144 22.72 -15.52 13.56
CA GLN A 144 22.64 -16.95 13.29
C GLN A 144 23.10 -17.32 11.87
N TYR A 145 23.03 -16.36 10.94
CA TYR A 145 23.26 -16.58 9.52
C TYR A 145 24.32 -15.62 8.97
N SER A 146 25.11 -16.09 8.01
CA SER A 146 26.05 -15.30 7.22
C SER A 146 25.49 -15.10 5.81
N PHE A 147 25.37 -13.85 5.38
CA PHE A 147 24.93 -13.50 4.03
C PHE A 147 25.84 -14.10 2.96
N ARG A 148 25.26 -14.52 1.83
CA ARG A 148 26.02 -15.03 0.67
C ARG A 148 25.65 -14.29 -0.59
N GLU A 149 24.39 -14.40 -1.00
CA GLU A 149 23.94 -13.89 -2.30
C GLU A 149 22.48 -13.44 -2.16
N ALA A 150 22.07 -12.46 -2.99
CA ALA A 150 20.70 -12.01 -3.11
C ALA A 150 20.28 -11.96 -4.57
N HIS A 151 19.06 -12.40 -4.86
CA HIS A 151 18.52 -12.52 -6.20
C HIS A 151 17.22 -11.73 -6.30
N ASN A 152 17.16 -10.73 -7.18
CA ASN A 152 15.94 -9.98 -7.46
C ASN A 152 14.96 -10.87 -8.23
N LEU A 153 13.81 -11.19 -7.65
CA LEU A 153 12.86 -12.14 -8.22
C LEU A 153 12.21 -11.66 -9.52
N LEU A 154 12.21 -10.34 -9.78
CA LEU A 154 11.76 -9.76 -11.06
C LEU A 154 12.56 -10.29 -12.26
N ASP A 155 13.84 -10.60 -12.05
CA ASP A 155 14.76 -11.04 -13.10
C ASP A 155 14.59 -12.51 -13.47
N TYR A 156 13.81 -13.28 -12.70
CA TYR A 156 13.70 -14.74 -12.85
C TYR A 156 12.33 -15.16 -13.37
N ARG A 157 12.30 -16.35 -13.96
CA ARG A 157 11.09 -17.13 -14.24
C ARG A 157 11.27 -18.53 -13.65
N ILE A 158 10.19 -19.10 -13.14
CA ILE A 158 10.19 -20.47 -12.58
C ILE A 158 9.79 -21.43 -13.68
N GLU A 159 10.55 -22.51 -13.82
CA GLU A 159 10.23 -23.65 -14.67
C GLU A 159 10.27 -24.93 -13.84
N ILE A 160 9.33 -25.85 -14.07
CA ILE A 160 9.35 -27.17 -13.47
C ILE A 160 10.16 -28.09 -14.38
N LEU A 161 11.23 -28.70 -13.85
CA LEU A 161 11.92 -29.78 -14.54
C LEU A 161 11.13 -31.08 -14.33
N ASN A 162 10.28 -31.40 -15.30
CA ASN A 162 9.74 -32.74 -15.40
C ASN A 162 10.87 -33.66 -15.87
N SER A 163 11.43 -34.46 -14.97
CA SER A 163 12.42 -35.47 -15.33
C SER A 163 11.83 -36.40 -16.39
N ARG A 164 12.19 -36.18 -17.66
CA ARG A 164 12.00 -37.19 -18.70
C ARG A 164 12.85 -38.38 -18.27
N ARG A 165 12.22 -39.54 -18.10
CA ARG A 165 12.79 -40.84 -17.77
C ARG A 165 14.23 -41.02 -18.30
N THR A 166 15.23 -40.59 -17.55
CA THR A 166 16.62 -41.01 -17.77
C THR A 166 16.83 -42.23 -16.90
N LEU A 167 16.94 -43.40 -17.52
CA LEU A 167 17.49 -44.60 -16.91
C LEU A 167 18.92 -44.27 -16.44
N GLY A 168 19.08 -43.80 -15.21
CA GLY A 168 20.37 -43.38 -14.70
C GLY A 168 20.34 -42.99 -13.23
N ARG A 169 20.89 -43.89 -12.41
CA ARG A 169 21.45 -43.86 -11.03
C ARG A 169 21.29 -42.67 -10.06
N ASP A 170 20.46 -41.65 -10.27
CA ASP A 170 20.31 -40.54 -9.32
C ASP A 170 18.84 -40.17 -9.05
N GLY A 171 18.17 -41.04 -8.29
CA GLY A 171 16.79 -40.81 -7.81
C GLY A 171 16.64 -39.64 -6.83
N ARG A 172 17.73 -38.93 -6.48
CA ARG A 172 17.73 -37.80 -5.54
C ARG A 172 17.31 -36.46 -6.15
N LEU A 173 17.17 -36.37 -7.47
CA LEU A 173 16.90 -35.12 -8.20
C LEU A 173 15.44 -34.98 -8.65
N LYS A 174 14.51 -35.78 -8.11
CA LYS A 174 13.12 -35.88 -8.58
C LYS A 174 12.31 -34.60 -8.36
N TYR A 175 12.58 -33.87 -7.27
CA TYR A 175 11.83 -32.67 -6.90
C TYR A 175 12.72 -31.44 -7.05
N SER A 176 12.69 -30.83 -8.24
CA SER A 176 13.48 -29.64 -8.53
C SER A 176 12.66 -28.53 -9.19
N LEU A 177 13.11 -27.29 -8.98
CA LEU A 177 12.61 -26.09 -9.65
C LEU A 177 13.79 -25.38 -10.32
N LEU A 178 13.59 -24.90 -11.53
CA LEU A 178 14.56 -24.11 -12.27
C LEU A 178 14.19 -22.64 -12.19
N LEU A 179 15.07 -21.83 -11.60
CA LEU A 179 14.99 -20.37 -11.65
C LEU A 179 15.90 -19.91 -12.79
N ALA A 180 15.29 -19.66 -13.95
CA ALA A 180 15.99 -19.16 -15.12
C ALA A 180 15.93 -17.63 -15.15
N ARG A 181 17.08 -16.97 -15.37
CA ARG A 181 17.09 -15.51 -15.52
C ARG A 181 16.50 -15.13 -16.88
N LYS A 182 15.63 -14.12 -16.91
CA LYS A 182 14.99 -13.58 -18.13
C LYS A 182 16.03 -13.10 -19.16
N THR A 183 17.19 -12.65 -18.72
CA THR A 183 18.33 -12.23 -19.56
C THR A 183 19.15 -13.38 -20.14
N GLN A 184 18.77 -14.64 -19.89
CA GLN A 184 19.47 -15.86 -20.33
C GLN A 184 20.92 -16.02 -19.85
N ALA A 185 21.40 -15.17 -18.94
CA ALA A 185 22.79 -15.21 -18.47
C ALA A 185 23.07 -16.38 -17.51
N THR A 186 22.21 -16.59 -16.50
CA THR A 186 22.41 -17.57 -15.43
C THR A 186 21.10 -18.31 -15.12
N ALA A 187 21.22 -19.57 -14.70
CA ALA A 187 20.09 -20.36 -14.22
C ALA A 187 20.50 -21.18 -12.99
N PHE A 188 19.56 -21.32 -12.05
CA PHE A 188 19.74 -22.06 -10.80
C PHE A 188 18.73 -23.20 -10.73
N THR A 189 19.21 -24.39 -10.43
CA THR A 189 18.34 -25.52 -10.08
C THR A 189 18.28 -25.64 -8.56
N LEU A 190 17.07 -25.50 -8.02
CA LEU A 190 16.74 -25.72 -6.61
C LEU A 190 16.27 -27.17 -6.45
N TYR A 191 16.77 -27.86 -5.44
CA TYR A 191 16.40 -29.23 -5.12
C TYR A 191 15.76 -29.31 -3.73
N MET A 192 14.64 -30.00 -3.66
CA MET A 192 13.82 -30.19 -2.46
C MET A 192 13.75 -31.68 -2.10
N LYS A 193 13.49 -31.98 -0.83
CA LYS A 193 13.45 -33.38 -0.36
C LYS A 193 12.13 -34.05 -0.71
N THR A 194 11.04 -33.29 -0.73
CA THR A 194 9.69 -33.80 -0.96
C THR A 194 8.96 -33.03 -2.07
N GLU A 195 7.90 -33.64 -2.61
CA GLU A 195 7.00 -32.98 -3.55
C GLU A 195 6.22 -31.84 -2.87
N GLU A 196 5.81 -32.03 -1.62
CA GLU A 196 5.12 -31.00 -0.84
C GLU A 196 5.98 -29.77 -0.63
N GLU A 197 7.27 -29.94 -0.31
CA GLU A 197 8.24 -28.85 -0.24
C GLU A 197 8.36 -28.16 -1.60
N ARG A 198 8.48 -28.91 -2.70
CA ARG A 198 8.54 -28.34 -4.05
C ARG A 198 7.33 -27.46 -4.34
N GLU A 199 6.12 -27.94 -4.05
CA GLU A 199 4.90 -27.16 -4.26
C GLU A 199 4.83 -25.94 -3.34
N LYS A 200 5.29 -26.04 -2.08
CA LYS A 200 5.37 -24.89 -1.16
C LYS A 200 6.29 -23.80 -1.70
N TRP A 201 7.51 -24.18 -2.11
CA TRP A 201 8.48 -23.25 -2.71
C TRP A 201 7.97 -22.67 -4.03
N LYS A 202 7.40 -23.50 -4.90
CA LYS A 202 6.79 -23.07 -6.17
C LYS A 202 5.73 -22.01 -5.93
N ARG A 203 4.77 -22.27 -5.03
CA ARG A 203 3.71 -21.31 -4.68
C ARG A 203 4.28 -20.01 -4.12
N ALA A 204 5.31 -20.06 -3.29
CA ALA A 204 5.94 -18.86 -2.73
C ALA A 204 6.58 -18.00 -3.84
N PHE A 205 7.36 -18.62 -4.74
CA PHE A 205 7.95 -17.89 -5.86
C PHE A 205 6.91 -17.38 -6.85
N GLU A 206 5.87 -18.18 -7.17
CA GLU A 206 4.74 -17.74 -8.01
C GLU A 206 4.02 -16.55 -7.39
N THR A 207 3.75 -16.59 -6.08
CA THR A 207 3.12 -15.48 -5.34
C THR A 207 3.99 -14.21 -5.40
N ALA A 208 5.31 -14.34 -5.24
CA ALA A 208 6.24 -13.22 -5.36
C ALA A 208 6.22 -12.62 -6.77
N MET A 209 6.34 -13.45 -7.80
CA MET A 209 6.33 -13.02 -9.20
C MET A 209 5.00 -12.36 -9.59
N GLU A 210 3.87 -12.90 -9.13
CA GLU A 210 2.55 -12.34 -9.40
C GLU A 210 2.26 -11.05 -8.60
N THR A 211 2.96 -10.84 -7.48
CA THR A 211 2.94 -9.59 -6.71
C THR A 211 3.79 -8.50 -7.40
N LEU A 212 4.84 -8.91 -8.08
CA LEU A 212 5.72 -8.03 -8.85
C LEU A 212 5.13 -7.64 -10.21
N GLU A 213 4.59 -8.62 -10.94
CA GLU A 213 3.96 -8.49 -12.26
C GLU A 213 2.55 -9.11 -12.24
N PRO A 214 1.54 -8.41 -11.67
CA PRO A 214 0.20 -8.96 -11.57
C PRO A 214 -0.43 -9.15 -12.95
N VAL A 215 -1.25 -10.21 -13.09
CA VAL A 215 -1.88 -10.60 -14.35
C VAL A 215 -2.67 -9.45 -14.99
N GLY A 216 -3.28 -8.59 -14.16
CA GLY A 216 -4.03 -7.43 -14.63
C GLY A 216 -3.20 -6.43 -15.45
N CYS A 217 -1.88 -6.35 -15.25
CA CYS A 217 -1.01 -5.49 -16.05
C CYS A 217 -0.99 -5.88 -17.54
N LYS A 218 -1.33 -7.13 -17.89
CA LYS A 218 -1.41 -7.57 -19.29
C LYS A 218 -2.60 -6.94 -20.04
N ASN A 219 -3.61 -6.48 -19.31
CA ASN A 219 -4.86 -5.96 -19.87
C ASN A 219 -4.91 -4.43 -19.85
N THR A 220 -3.80 -3.77 -19.52
CA THR A 220 -3.73 -2.30 -19.42
C THR A 220 -2.42 -1.80 -20.00
N ASP A 221 -2.41 -0.56 -20.49
CA ASP A 221 -1.22 0.20 -20.88
C ASP A 221 -0.54 0.92 -19.69
N HIS A 222 -1.09 0.77 -18.48
CA HIS A 222 -0.50 1.31 -17.26
C HIS A 222 0.78 0.56 -16.86
N LYS A 223 1.79 1.30 -16.41
CA LYS A 223 3.02 0.74 -15.83
C LYS A 223 2.94 0.70 -14.30
N PHE A 224 2.11 -0.20 -13.79
CA PHE A 224 1.93 -0.37 -12.35
C PHE A 224 3.16 -1.00 -11.70
N VAL A 225 3.56 -0.44 -10.56
CA VAL A 225 4.59 -0.99 -9.70
C VAL A 225 4.07 -1.03 -8.27
N ILE A 226 4.34 -2.12 -7.58
CA ILE A 226 3.99 -2.28 -6.18
C ILE A 226 4.67 -1.19 -5.34
N HIS A 227 3.90 -0.57 -4.44
CA HIS A 227 4.33 0.60 -3.70
C HIS A 227 3.84 0.55 -2.25
N THR A 228 4.67 1.07 -1.34
CA THR A 228 4.32 1.28 0.06
C THR A 228 3.94 2.74 0.25
N PHE A 229 2.77 3.00 0.84
CA PHE A 229 2.28 4.34 1.14
C PHE A 229 2.37 4.61 2.64
N ASP A 230 2.90 5.76 3.04
CA ASP A 230 3.06 6.12 4.46
C ASP A 230 1.74 6.58 5.10
N THR A 231 0.79 7.04 4.29
CA THR A 231 -0.53 7.49 4.72
C THR A 231 -1.63 6.62 4.13
N PRO A 232 -2.84 6.58 4.74
CA PRO A 232 -3.98 5.87 4.16
C PRO A 232 -4.33 6.44 2.77
N VAL A 233 -4.29 5.60 1.75
CA VAL A 233 -4.64 5.95 0.37
C VAL A 233 -5.89 5.18 -0.05
N ILE A 234 -6.70 5.78 -0.91
CA ILE A 234 -7.92 5.18 -1.46
C ILE A 234 -7.67 4.74 -2.91
N CYS A 235 -8.18 3.57 -3.27
CA CYS A 235 -8.08 3.02 -4.61
C CYS A 235 -8.94 3.83 -5.59
N ARG A 236 -8.34 4.27 -6.71
CA ARG A 236 -9.01 5.09 -7.72
C ARG A 236 -10.20 4.40 -8.39
N HIS A 237 -10.21 3.06 -8.41
CA HIS A 237 -11.26 2.26 -9.04
C HIS A 237 -12.43 1.99 -8.10
N CYS A 238 -12.19 1.34 -6.95
CA CYS A 238 -13.26 0.90 -6.05
C CYS A 238 -13.56 1.88 -4.90
N SER A 239 -12.80 2.97 -4.77
CA SER A 239 -12.94 3.97 -3.70
C SER A 239 -12.81 3.43 -2.27
N LYS A 240 -12.17 2.26 -2.10
CA LYS A 240 -11.84 1.64 -0.80
C LYS A 240 -10.38 1.84 -0.43
N PHE A 241 -10.06 1.78 0.86
CA PHE A 241 -8.70 1.92 1.37
C PHE A 241 -7.76 0.83 0.82
N LEU A 242 -6.54 1.21 0.47
CA LEU A 242 -5.43 0.29 0.34
C LEU A 242 -4.96 -0.12 1.73
N LYS A 243 -5.07 -1.41 2.04
CA LYS A 243 -4.98 -1.93 3.41
C LYS A 243 -3.55 -2.33 3.74
N GLY A 244 -3.14 -2.06 4.98
CA GLY A 244 -1.83 -2.45 5.50
C GLY A 244 -0.84 -1.29 5.61
N LYS A 245 0.40 -1.64 5.96
CA LYS A 245 1.53 -0.73 6.14
C LYS A 245 2.64 -0.92 5.10
N ILE A 246 2.69 -2.08 4.44
CA ILE A 246 3.71 -2.38 3.43
C ILE A 246 3.05 -2.87 2.15
N HIS A 247 3.51 -2.39 1.00
CA HIS A 247 3.06 -2.87 -0.31
C HIS A 247 1.51 -2.98 -0.42
N GLN A 248 0.79 -1.94 0.01
CA GLN A 248 -0.67 -1.96 0.12
C GLN A 248 -1.36 -2.04 -1.26
N GLY A 249 -0.66 -1.62 -2.32
CA GLY A 249 -1.07 -1.83 -3.70
C GLY A 249 -0.10 -1.23 -4.69
N TYR A 250 -0.64 -0.70 -5.78
CA TYR A 250 0.14 -0.41 -6.99
C TYR A 250 -0.04 1.04 -7.41
N ARG A 251 1.08 1.68 -7.78
CA ARG A 251 1.11 3.03 -8.36
C ARG A 251 1.57 2.96 -9.81
N CYS A 252 0.85 3.59 -10.72
CA CYS A 252 1.29 3.69 -12.10
C CYS A 252 2.47 4.68 -12.20
N LYS A 253 3.57 4.29 -12.84
CA LYS A 253 4.74 5.16 -13.06
C LYS A 253 4.49 6.32 -14.05
N VAL A 254 3.39 6.27 -14.82
CA VAL A 254 3.10 7.23 -15.90
C VAL A 254 2.05 8.26 -15.48
N CYS A 255 0.93 7.79 -14.91
CA CYS A 255 -0.21 8.63 -14.54
C CYS A 255 -0.47 8.69 -13.03
N GLU A 256 0.39 8.06 -12.24
CA GLU A 256 0.40 8.08 -10.77
C GLU A 256 -0.85 7.58 -10.05
N ILE A 257 -1.87 7.09 -10.77
CA ILE A 257 -3.05 6.52 -10.12
C ILE A 257 -2.66 5.33 -9.25
N VAL A 258 -3.36 5.20 -8.12
CA VAL A 258 -3.15 4.16 -7.12
C VAL A 258 -4.35 3.22 -7.08
N VAL A 259 -4.09 1.91 -7.12
CA VAL A 259 -5.13 0.87 -7.11
C VAL A 259 -4.72 -0.38 -6.36
N HIS A 260 -5.72 -1.17 -5.94
CA HIS A 260 -5.51 -2.53 -5.45
C HIS A 260 -5.05 -3.46 -6.57
N ARG A 261 -4.40 -4.57 -6.20
CA ARG A 261 -4.01 -5.66 -7.13
C ARG A 261 -5.16 -6.12 -8.04
N GLY A 262 -6.32 -6.41 -7.44
CA GLY A 262 -7.50 -6.87 -8.16
C GLY A 262 -8.24 -5.78 -8.96
N CYS A 263 -7.90 -4.51 -8.74
CA CYS A 263 -8.50 -3.39 -9.47
C CYS A 263 -7.70 -2.99 -10.72
N ILE A 264 -6.50 -3.53 -10.92
CA ILE A 264 -5.60 -3.15 -12.03
C ILE A 264 -6.29 -3.27 -13.38
N SER A 265 -6.88 -4.43 -13.67
CA SER A 265 -7.53 -4.72 -14.96
C SER A 265 -8.69 -3.77 -15.30
N SER A 266 -9.26 -3.10 -14.28
CA SER A 266 -10.44 -2.24 -14.42
C SER A 266 -10.09 -0.74 -14.46
N THR A 267 -8.81 -0.39 -14.65
CA THR A 267 -8.35 1.01 -14.64
C THR A 267 -8.49 1.75 -15.97
N GLY A 268 -8.84 1.03 -17.05
CA GLY A 268 -8.98 1.62 -18.38
C GLY A 268 -7.62 1.96 -19.00
N ARG A 269 -7.55 3.12 -19.69
CA ARG A 269 -6.35 3.55 -20.42
C ARG A 269 -5.49 4.52 -19.61
N CYS A 270 -4.18 4.34 -19.73
CA CYS A 270 -3.14 5.14 -19.12
C CYS A 270 -2.99 6.46 -19.87
N LYS A 271 -3.76 7.46 -19.46
CA LYS A 271 -3.54 8.83 -19.87
C LYS A 271 -2.47 9.43 -18.97
N GLN A 272 -1.42 10.02 -19.53
CA GLN A 272 -0.59 10.96 -18.77
C GLN A 272 -1.53 11.94 -18.09
N LEU A 273 -1.26 12.26 -16.82
CA LEU A 273 -1.87 13.39 -16.17
C LEU A 273 -1.49 14.62 -17.00
N GLN A 274 -2.32 15.00 -17.97
CA GLN A 274 -2.52 16.42 -18.18
C GLN A 274 -2.95 16.92 -16.81
N GLN A 275 -2.16 17.81 -16.22
CA GLN A 275 -2.57 18.57 -15.05
C GLN A 275 -3.73 19.49 -15.48
N THR A 276 -4.84 18.93 -15.92
CA THR A 276 -6.10 19.64 -15.90
C THR A 276 -6.45 19.71 -14.42
N PRO A 277 -6.48 20.90 -13.80
CA PRO A 277 -7.03 21.03 -12.47
C PRO A 277 -8.37 20.29 -12.45
N PRO A 278 -8.71 19.57 -11.35
CA PRO A 278 -9.96 18.83 -11.27
C PRO A 278 -11.08 19.76 -11.75
N PRO A 279 -11.98 19.30 -12.64
CA PRO A 279 -13.09 20.12 -13.07
C PRO A 279 -13.81 20.56 -11.79
N VAL A 280 -13.70 21.84 -11.47
CA VAL A 280 -14.44 22.41 -10.36
C VAL A 280 -15.89 22.25 -10.77
N CYS A 281 -16.60 21.38 -10.06
CA CYS A 281 -18.01 21.15 -10.34
C CYS A 281 -18.77 22.40 -9.89
N ASP A 282 -18.96 23.35 -10.81
CA ASP A 282 -19.68 24.61 -10.56
C ASP A 282 -21.08 24.38 -9.95
N ARG A 283 -21.70 23.22 -10.24
CA ARG A 283 -23.03 22.85 -9.73
C ARG A 283 -23.11 22.63 -8.22
N LEU A 284 -22.01 22.27 -7.54
CA LEU A 284 -22.03 22.13 -6.07
C LEU A 284 -21.63 23.42 -5.34
N LEU A 285 -20.83 24.29 -5.98
CA LEU A 285 -20.39 25.52 -5.33
C LEU A 285 -21.56 26.47 -5.06
N SER A 286 -22.57 26.51 -5.93
CA SER A 286 -23.79 27.31 -5.74
C SER A 286 -24.59 26.96 -4.49
N GLU A 287 -24.38 25.78 -3.88
CA GLU A 287 -25.06 25.38 -2.64
C GLU A 287 -24.45 26.05 -1.40
N PHE A 288 -23.25 26.60 -1.52
CA PHE A 288 -22.56 27.24 -0.39
C PHE A 288 -22.77 28.75 -0.38
N ASN A 289 -23.20 29.27 0.78
CA ASN A 289 -23.48 30.71 0.98
C ASN A 289 -22.29 31.66 0.76
N TRP A 290 -21.06 31.13 0.76
CA TRP A 290 -19.84 31.91 0.49
C TRP A 290 -19.49 31.99 -0.99
N PHE A 291 -20.15 31.22 -1.86
CA PHE A 291 -19.99 31.29 -3.31
C PHE A 291 -21.00 32.26 -3.91
N VAL A 292 -20.52 33.23 -4.67
CA VAL A 292 -21.36 34.32 -5.22
C VAL A 292 -21.47 34.30 -6.73
N GLY A 293 -20.97 33.25 -7.39
CA GLY A 293 -20.98 33.14 -8.84
C GLY A 293 -20.09 34.17 -9.53
N THR A 294 -20.46 34.55 -10.75
CA THR A 294 -19.74 35.56 -11.56
C THR A 294 -19.86 36.95 -10.95
N MET A 295 -18.74 37.49 -10.46
CA MET A 295 -18.69 38.80 -9.81
C MET A 295 -17.33 39.46 -10.00
N ASN A 296 -17.33 40.77 -10.28
CA ASN A 296 -16.11 41.57 -10.37
C ASN A 296 -15.54 41.88 -8.96
N ARG A 297 -14.33 42.45 -8.93
CA ARG A 297 -13.65 42.79 -7.68
C ARG A 297 -14.43 43.85 -6.90
N ASP A 298 -14.87 44.91 -7.57
CA ASP A 298 -15.45 46.08 -6.91
C ASP A 298 -16.81 45.76 -6.27
N SER A 299 -17.67 45.00 -6.94
CA SER A 299 -18.94 44.54 -6.37
C SER A 299 -18.73 43.58 -5.19
N ALA A 300 -17.69 42.73 -5.22
CA ALA A 300 -17.36 41.87 -4.09
C ALA A 300 -16.88 42.69 -2.88
N THR A 301 -16.07 43.74 -3.12
CA THR A 301 -15.61 44.66 -2.08
C THR A 301 -16.78 45.42 -1.44
N GLN A 302 -17.68 45.97 -2.24
CA GLN A 302 -18.87 46.67 -1.75
C GLN A 302 -19.78 45.74 -0.91
N ARG A 303 -19.92 44.48 -1.32
CA ARG A 303 -20.74 43.49 -0.59
C ARG A 303 -20.12 43.06 0.74
N LEU A 304 -18.80 43.12 0.84
CA LEU A 304 -18.04 42.85 2.06
C LEU A 304 -17.96 44.06 3.00
N GLU A 305 -18.13 45.28 2.50
CA GLU A 305 -17.94 46.54 3.24
C GLU A 305 -18.74 46.58 4.56
N ASN A 306 -20.01 46.14 4.53
CA ASN A 306 -20.89 46.11 5.69
C ASN A 306 -20.86 44.79 6.48
N LYS A 307 -19.91 43.88 6.20
CA LYS A 307 -19.78 42.58 6.88
C LYS A 307 -18.68 42.61 7.94
N LYS A 308 -18.65 41.59 8.82
CA LYS A 308 -17.61 41.46 9.84
C LYS A 308 -16.24 41.20 9.19
N ILE A 309 -15.16 41.65 9.82
CA ILE A 309 -13.79 41.31 9.40
C ILE A 309 -13.62 39.78 9.43
N GLY A 310 -12.88 39.24 8.46
CA GLY A 310 -12.74 37.80 8.26
C GLY A 310 -13.82 37.19 7.36
N THR A 311 -14.85 37.95 6.97
CA THR A 311 -15.83 37.49 5.97
C THR A 311 -15.18 37.41 4.59
N TYR A 312 -15.33 36.27 3.92
CA TYR A 312 -14.83 36.04 2.57
C TYR A 312 -15.94 35.61 1.60
N LEU A 313 -15.68 35.81 0.31
CA LEU A 313 -16.53 35.38 -0.80
C LEU A 313 -15.63 34.74 -1.87
N LEU A 314 -16.06 33.59 -2.39
CA LEU A 314 -15.47 33.00 -3.60
C LEU A 314 -16.30 33.43 -4.81
N ARG A 315 -15.64 34.03 -5.81
CA ARG A 315 -16.27 34.54 -7.04
C ARG A 315 -15.61 34.00 -8.29
N VAL A 316 -16.36 33.93 -9.38
CA VAL A 316 -15.85 33.66 -10.74
C VAL A 316 -15.55 34.99 -11.43
N ARG A 317 -14.37 35.12 -12.02
CA ARG A 317 -13.93 36.33 -12.71
C ARG A 317 -14.68 36.46 -14.05
N PRO A 318 -15.37 37.58 -14.32
CA PRO A 318 -16.08 37.78 -15.59
C PRO A 318 -15.13 37.79 -16.81
N GLN A 319 -13.87 38.18 -16.60
CA GLN A 319 -12.83 38.31 -17.62
C GLN A 319 -11.99 37.03 -17.79
N GLY A 320 -12.28 35.96 -17.04
CA GLY A 320 -11.46 34.75 -17.01
C GLY A 320 -10.16 34.91 -16.21
N ALA A 321 -9.24 33.95 -16.40
CA ALA A 321 -7.92 33.98 -15.77
C ALA A 321 -7.01 35.01 -16.47
N SER A 322 -6.22 35.75 -15.69
CA SER A 322 -5.34 36.80 -16.22
C SER A 322 -4.02 36.24 -16.76
N HIS A 323 -3.63 35.04 -16.31
CA HIS A 323 -2.45 34.28 -16.75
C HIS A 323 -2.81 32.81 -16.91
N GLU A 324 -2.09 32.09 -17.78
CA GLU A 324 -2.29 30.64 -18.04
C GLU A 324 -2.12 29.77 -16.78
N SER A 325 -1.41 30.27 -15.75
CA SER A 325 -1.22 29.60 -14.47
C SER A 325 -2.29 29.92 -13.42
N GLU A 326 -3.22 30.84 -13.70
CA GLU A 326 -4.25 31.27 -12.76
C GLU A 326 -5.59 30.58 -13.00
N THR A 327 -6.38 30.41 -11.93
CA THR A 327 -7.75 29.92 -12.06
C THR A 327 -8.74 31.05 -12.36
N ILE A 328 -9.89 30.70 -12.93
CA ILE A 328 -11.02 31.63 -13.15
C ILE A 328 -11.66 32.10 -11.84
N TYR A 329 -11.31 31.50 -10.70
CA TYR A 329 -11.84 31.86 -9.39
C TYR A 329 -10.99 32.94 -8.71
N ALA A 330 -11.62 33.70 -7.82
CA ALA A 330 -10.94 34.67 -6.96
C ALA A 330 -11.58 34.65 -5.57
N LEU A 331 -10.75 34.75 -4.55
CA LEU A 331 -11.18 34.94 -3.16
C LEU A 331 -11.15 36.44 -2.83
N SER A 332 -12.24 36.96 -2.28
CA SER A 332 -12.32 38.33 -1.77
C SER A 332 -12.57 38.26 -0.27
N LEU A 333 -11.73 38.92 0.53
CA LEU A 333 -11.74 38.84 2.00
C LEU A 333 -11.72 40.25 2.60
N LYS A 334 -12.52 40.48 3.65
CA LYS A 334 -12.43 41.71 4.45
C LYS A 334 -11.34 41.58 5.51
N LEU A 335 -10.31 42.44 5.44
CA LEU A 335 -9.17 42.49 6.37
C LEU A 335 -9.14 43.83 7.15
N ASP A 336 -8.60 43.78 8.37
CA ASP A 336 -8.38 44.92 9.28
C ASP A 336 -7.19 45.77 8.86
N PHE A 337 -7.28 46.47 7.73
CA PHE A 337 -6.25 47.36 7.18
C PHE A 337 -5.14 46.68 6.35
N SER A 338 -4.89 47.30 5.20
CA SER A 338 -4.02 46.91 4.07
C SER A 338 -4.53 45.75 3.20
N GLN A 339 -4.91 46.11 1.98
CA GLN A 339 -5.31 45.20 0.92
C GLN A 339 -4.18 44.21 0.60
N LYS A 340 -4.41 42.93 0.83
CA LYS A 340 -3.64 41.85 0.20
C LYS A 340 -4.58 40.90 -0.52
N SER A 341 -4.50 40.92 -1.84
CA SER A 341 -5.05 39.88 -2.71
C SER A 341 -4.14 38.66 -2.58
N MET A 342 -4.65 37.55 -2.05
CA MET A 342 -3.97 36.27 -2.17
C MET A 342 -4.40 35.60 -3.47
N TYR A 343 -3.48 35.61 -4.43
CA TYR A 343 -3.58 34.77 -5.61
C TYR A 343 -3.23 33.36 -5.17
N GLY A 344 -4.13 32.39 -5.42
CA GLY A 344 -3.78 30.99 -5.32
C GLY A 344 -2.77 30.68 -6.41
N GLN A 345 -1.48 30.67 -6.05
CA GLN A 345 -0.44 30.04 -6.86
C GLN A 345 -0.51 28.52 -6.66
N GLN A 346 -0.14 27.79 -7.72
CA GLN A 346 -0.20 26.32 -7.80
C GLN A 346 0.56 25.61 -6.67
#